data_AF-A0AAW1TLT1-F1
#
_entry.id   AF-A0AAW1TLT1-F1
#
_cell.length_a   1.000
_cell.length_b   1.000
_cell.length_c   1.000
_cell.angle_alpha   90.00
_cell.angle_beta   90.00
_cell.angle_gamma   90.00
#
_symmetry.space_group_name_H-M   'P 1'
#
loop_
_entity.id
_entity.type
_entity.pdbx_description
1 polymer ?
#
loop_
_entity_poly.entity_id
_entity_poly.type
_entity_poly.pdbx_seq_one_letter_code
_entity_poly.pdbx_strand_id
1 'polypeptide(L)'
;YDKELIRDIGDNTDLMEAIKQVADTISTRIYKSIERINLRIQSMHDEMTIIKEDNKEPKEKVNELEQDAKLESLRFHGIQEGGKEDLKTVVGNIVTSKLEVEHVIIRDCYPIEKNSES
;
A
#
# COMPACT_ATOMS: atom_id res chain seq x y z
N TYR A 1 40.83 26.66 -37.22
CA TYR A 1 41.52 26.29 -35.98
C TYR A 1 41.03 24.97 -35.40
N ASP A 2 39.72 24.75 -35.17
CA ASP A 2 39.25 23.47 -34.58
C ASP A 2 39.45 22.21 -35.45
N LYS A 3 39.36 22.31 -36.79
CA LYS A 3 39.49 21.12 -37.66
C LYS A 3 40.93 20.60 -37.79
N GLU A 4 41.92 21.48 -37.70
CA GLU A 4 43.33 21.07 -37.72
C GLU A 4 43.74 20.45 -36.38
N LEU A 5 43.27 21.01 -35.26
CA LEU A 5 43.51 20.44 -33.94
C LEU A 5 42.91 19.02 -33.80
N ILE A 6 41.71 18.79 -34.31
CA ILE A 6 41.08 17.46 -34.31
C ILE A 6 41.85 16.47 -35.21
N ARG A 7 42.39 16.94 -36.34
CA ARG A 7 43.22 16.11 -37.22
C ARG A 7 44.55 15.75 -36.54
N ASP A 8 45.21 16.73 -35.93
CA ASP A 8 46.49 16.53 -35.24
C ASP A 8 46.36 15.63 -33.99
N ILE A 9 45.20 15.64 -33.33
CA ILE A 9 44.86 14.68 -32.26
C ILE A 9 44.60 13.29 -32.85
N GLY A 10 43.89 13.20 -33.97
CA GLY A 10 43.60 11.93 -34.65
C GLY A 10 44.84 11.23 -35.23
N ASP A 11 45.85 12.00 -35.63
CA ASP A 11 47.12 11.51 -36.15
C ASP A 11 48.12 11.16 -35.03
N ASN A 12 47.85 11.54 -33.78
CA ASN A 12 48.64 11.17 -32.60
C ASN A 12 48.15 9.83 -32.04
N THR A 13 48.72 8.74 -32.57
CA THR A 13 48.37 7.35 -32.23
C THR A 13 48.42 7.06 -30.74
N ASP A 14 49.42 7.56 -30.02
CA ASP A 14 49.59 7.33 -28.57
C ASP A 14 48.47 8.01 -27.77
N LEU A 15 48.11 9.24 -28.15
CA LEU A 15 47.00 9.97 -27.53
C LEU A 15 45.65 9.30 -27.82
N MET A 16 45.45 8.82 -29.05
CA MET A 16 44.24 8.09 -29.43
C MET A 16 44.11 6.75 -28.70
N GLU A 17 45.21 6.03 -28.50
CA GLU A 17 45.23 4.78 -27.73
C GLU A 17 44.92 5.05 -26.25
N ALA A 18 45.50 6.10 -25.66
CA ALA A 18 45.18 6.51 -24.30
C ALA A 18 43.70 6.89 -24.13
N ILE A 19 43.14 7.67 -25.07
CA ILE A 19 41.71 8.02 -25.07
C ILE A 19 40.84 6.76 -25.16
N LYS A 20 41.20 5.81 -26.04
CA LYS A 20 40.48 4.55 -26.18
C LYS A 20 40.51 3.72 -24.89
N GLN A 21 41.67 3.58 -24.25
CA GLN A 21 41.79 2.85 -22.98
C GLN A 21 40.96 3.49 -21.86
N VAL A 22 40.92 4.83 -21.80
CA VAL A 22 40.06 5.56 -20.85
C VAL A 22 38.58 5.31 -21.16
N ALA A 23 38.17 5.37 -22.43
CA ALA A 23 36.79 5.11 -22.84
C ALA A 23 36.36 3.65 -22.54
N ASP A 24 37.22 2.67 -22.78
CA ASP A 24 36.97 1.26 -22.47
C ASP A 24 36.85 1.03 -20.96
N THR A 25 37.71 1.69 -20.17
CA THR A 25 37.65 1.64 -18.71
C THR A 25 36.35 2.24 -18.17
N ILE A 26 35.94 3.41 -18.69
CA ILE A 26 34.68 4.06 -18.33
C ILE A 26 33.50 3.16 -18.70
N SER A 27 33.48 2.63 -19.92
CA SER A 27 32.42 1.75 -20.41
C SER A 27 32.28 0.51 -19.52
N THR A 28 33.40 -0.14 -19.18
CA THR A 28 33.41 -1.31 -18.29
C THR A 28 32.85 -0.98 -16.90
N ARG A 29 33.21 0.18 -16.33
CA ARG A 29 32.70 0.62 -15.02
C ARG A 29 31.20 0.91 -15.05
N ILE A 30 30.72 1.50 -16.15
CA ILE A 30 29.29 1.75 -16.35
C ILE A 30 28.54 0.43 -16.45
N TYR A 31 28.99 -0.51 -17.29
CA TYR A 31 28.35 -1.82 -17.43
C TYR A 31 28.27 -2.58 -16.10
N LYS A 32 29.37 -2.65 -15.34
CA LYS A 32 29.37 -3.29 -14.01
C LYS A 32 28.45 -2.60 -13.00
N SER A 33 28.26 -1.29 -13.13
CA SER A 33 27.33 -0.55 -12.26
C SER A 33 25.88 -0.83 -12.65
N ILE A 34 25.57 -0.85 -13.96
CA ILE A 34 24.25 -1.22 -14.47
C ILE A 34 23.88 -2.64 -14.06
N GLU A 35 24.80 -3.60 -14.20
CA GLU A 35 24.59 -4.99 -13.80
C GLU A 35 24.24 -5.12 -12.31
N ARG A 36 25.00 -4.44 -11.44
CA ARG A 36 24.71 -4.42 -9.99
C ARG A 36 23.35 -3.79 -9.67
N ILE A 37 22.97 -2.73 -10.38
CA ILE A 37 21.66 -2.09 -10.22
C ILE A 37 20.54 -3.06 -10.63
N ASN A 38 20.70 -3.73 -11.77
CA ASN A 38 19.71 -4.70 -12.26
C ASN A 38 19.51 -5.86 -11.28
N LEU A 39 20.60 -6.43 -10.75
CA LEU A 39 20.52 -7.48 -9.73
C LEU A 39 19.81 -7.00 -8.47
N ARG A 40 20.06 -5.76 -8.03
CA ARG A 40 19.37 -5.19 -6.86
C ARG A 40 17.89 -4.97 -7.12
N ILE A 41 17.52 -4.49 -8.31
CA ILE A 41 16.11 -4.32 -8.71
C ILE A 41 15.40 -5.67 -8.72
N GLN A 42 16.01 -6.72 -9.27
CA GLN A 42 15.45 -8.07 -9.27
C GLN A 42 15.21 -8.59 -7.84
N SER A 43 16.23 -8.51 -6.99
CA SER A 43 16.11 -8.89 -5.57
C SER A 43 14.99 -8.13 -4.85
N MET A 44 14.86 -6.82 -5.08
CA MET A 44 13.77 -6.03 -4.50
C MET A 44 12.39 -6.45 -5.03
N HIS A 45 12.30 -6.85 -6.30
CA HIS A 45 11.05 -7.32 -6.90
C HIS A 45 10.61 -8.66 -6.29
N ASP A 46 11.55 -9.57 -6.06
CA ASP A 46 11.29 -10.85 -5.42
C ASP A 46 10.83 -10.66 -3.96
N GLU A 47 11.54 -9.82 -3.19
CA GLU A 47 11.14 -9.43 -1.82
C GLU A 47 9.72 -8.83 -1.79
N MET A 48 9.40 -7.96 -2.75
CA MET A 48 8.07 -7.33 -2.83
C MET A 48 6.97 -8.34 -3.20
N THR A 49 7.29 -9.40 -3.94
CA THR A 49 6.35 -10.47 -4.27
C THR A 49 6.01 -11.30 -3.04
N ILE A 50 7.04 -11.68 -2.26
CA ILE A 50 6.85 -12.41 -0.99
C ILE A 50 5.98 -11.59 -0.03
N ILE A 51 6.28 -10.29 0.15
CA ILE A 51 5.47 -9.41 1.01
C ILE A 51 4.01 -9.35 0.55
N LYS A 52 3.74 -9.34 -0.76
CA LYS A 52 2.36 -9.33 -1.27
C LYS A 52 1.64 -10.64 -0.97
N GLU A 53 2.31 -11.77 -1.10
CA GLU A 53 1.76 -13.08 -0.79
C GLU A 53 1.51 -13.23 0.72
N ASP A 54 2.47 -12.85 1.55
CA ASP A 54 2.36 -12.85 3.02
C ASP A 54 1.23 -11.94 3.50
N ASN A 55 0.93 -10.85 2.79
CA ASN A 55 -0.18 -9.95 3.13
C ASN A 55 -1.54 -10.38 2.54
N LYS A 56 -1.59 -11.42 1.71
CA LYS A 56 -2.85 -11.91 1.14
C LYS A 56 -3.67 -12.63 2.20
N GLU A 57 -3.07 -13.57 2.92
CA GLU A 57 -3.76 -14.35 3.95
C GLU A 57 -4.29 -13.48 5.10
N PRO A 58 -3.54 -12.53 5.68
CA PRO A 58 -4.06 -11.60 6.67
C PRO A 58 -5.22 -10.75 6.16
N LYS A 59 -5.19 -10.31 4.89
CA LYS A 59 -6.29 -9.51 4.30
C LYS A 59 -7.56 -10.33 4.17
N GLU A 60 -7.46 -11.57 3.69
CA GLU A 60 -8.59 -12.48 3.58
C GLU A 60 -9.17 -12.77 4.96
N LYS A 61 -8.32 -13.04 5.95
CA LYS A 61 -8.72 -13.28 7.34
C LYS A 61 -9.37 -12.06 8.01
N VAL A 62 -8.86 -10.85 7.76
CA VAL A 62 -9.49 -9.60 8.24
C VAL A 62 -10.88 -9.45 7.61
N ASN A 63 -11.03 -9.74 6.32
CA ASN A 63 -12.33 -9.66 5.66
C ASN A 63 -13.32 -10.72 6.18
N GLU A 64 -12.88 -11.95 6.46
CA GLU A 64 -13.70 -12.97 7.12
C GLU A 64 -14.15 -12.51 8.52
N LEU A 65 -13.22 -12.05 9.35
CA LEU A 65 -13.53 -11.54 10.69
C LEU A 65 -14.48 -10.34 10.66
N GLU A 66 -14.32 -9.44 9.69
CA GLU A 66 -15.24 -8.31 9.49
C GLU A 66 -16.64 -8.77 9.07
N GLN A 67 -16.76 -9.82 8.25
CA GLN A 67 -18.05 -10.37 7.86
C GLN A 67 -18.73 -11.06 9.04
N ASP A 68 -17.99 -11.86 9.81
CA ASP A 68 -18.49 -12.51 11.03
C ASP A 68 -18.96 -11.46 12.05
N ALA A 69 -18.16 -10.42 12.30
CA ALA A 69 -18.55 -9.32 13.16
C ALA A 69 -19.78 -8.55 12.64
N LYS A 70 -19.92 -8.39 11.31
CA LYS A 70 -21.10 -7.78 10.69
C LYS A 70 -22.35 -8.63 10.89
N LEU A 71 -22.26 -9.96 10.79
CA LEU A 71 -23.39 -10.87 11.04
C LEU A 71 -23.91 -10.76 12.48
N GLU A 72 -23.04 -10.47 13.44
CA GLU A 72 -23.42 -10.26 14.85
C GLU A 72 -23.86 -8.82 15.17
N SER A 73 -23.82 -7.90 14.21
CA SER A 73 -24.10 -6.47 14.42
C SER A 73 -25.27 -5.99 13.57
N LEU A 74 -26.12 -5.12 14.14
CA LEU A 74 -27.21 -4.47 13.42
C LEU A 74 -26.97 -2.95 13.40
N ARG A 75 -27.23 -2.33 12.25
CA ARG A 75 -27.16 -0.88 12.08
C ARG A 75 -28.55 -0.28 12.01
N PHE A 76 -28.84 0.63 12.93
CA PHE A 76 -30.09 1.37 12.97
C PHE A 76 -29.87 2.79 12.45
N HIS A 77 -30.77 3.27 11.59
CA HIS A 77 -30.71 4.61 11.01
C HIS A 77 -31.93 5.43 11.46
N GLY A 78 -31.75 6.74 11.62
CA GLY A 78 -32.83 7.65 11.98
C GLY A 78 -33.29 7.52 13.44
N ILE A 79 -32.44 6.97 14.32
CA ILE A 79 -32.69 6.96 15.77
C ILE A 79 -32.49 8.39 16.27
N GLN A 80 -33.51 8.97 16.92
CA GLN A 80 -33.41 10.30 17.51
C GLN A 80 -32.52 10.24 18.76
N GLU A 81 -31.35 10.86 18.69
CA GLU A 81 -30.49 11.10 19.85
C GLU A 81 -30.98 12.34 20.60
N GLY A 82 -31.26 12.24 21.90
CA GLY A 82 -31.65 13.41 22.70
C GLY A 82 -32.69 13.22 23.80
N GLY A 83 -33.10 11.98 24.10
CA GLY A 83 -33.94 11.67 25.26
C GLY A 83 -33.15 11.58 26.58
N LYS A 84 -33.86 11.43 27.71
CA LYS A 84 -33.26 11.02 29.00
C LYS A 84 -32.84 9.55 29.03
N GLU A 85 -33.22 8.78 28.01
CA GLU A 85 -32.99 7.34 27.92
C GLU A 85 -31.67 7.04 27.22
N ASP A 86 -30.97 6.01 27.70
CA ASP A 86 -29.77 5.47 27.06
C ASP A 86 -30.11 4.85 25.70
N LEU A 87 -29.20 4.98 24.73
CA LEU A 87 -29.33 4.47 23.35
C LEU A 87 -29.67 2.98 23.33
N LYS A 88 -29.06 2.21 24.23
CA LYS A 88 -29.31 0.78 24.39
C LYS A 88 -30.78 0.48 24.72
N THR A 89 -31.40 1.28 25.59
CA THR A 89 -32.81 1.17 25.97
C THR A 89 -33.73 1.51 24.80
N VAL A 90 -33.44 2.61 24.10
CA VAL A 90 -34.21 3.04 22.92
C VAL A 90 -34.21 1.95 21.84
N VAL A 91 -33.04 1.42 21.51
CA VAL A 91 -32.90 0.33 20.54
C VAL A 91 -33.60 -0.94 21.02
N GLY A 92 -33.45 -1.31 22.30
CA GLY A 92 -34.14 -2.47 22.88
C GLY A 92 -35.65 -2.38 22.73
N ASN A 93 -36.24 -1.23 23.04
CA ASN A 93 -37.68 -0.98 22.89
C ASN A 93 -38.14 -1.07 21.44
N ILE A 94 -37.35 -0.55 20.49
CA ILE A 94 -37.65 -0.66 19.06
C ILE A 94 -37.64 -2.12 18.62
N VAL A 95 -36.64 -2.90 19.01
CA VAL A 95 -36.52 -4.30 18.62
C VAL A 95 -37.65 -5.13 19.22
N THR A 96 -37.90 -5.03 20.52
CA THR A 96 -39.01 -5.72 21.20
C THR A 96 -40.35 -5.37 20.59
N SER A 97 -40.63 -4.08 20.32
CA SER A 97 -41.92 -3.66 19.76
C SER A 97 -42.12 -4.04 18.29
N LYS A 98 -41.04 -4.10 17.49
CA LYS A 98 -41.13 -4.39 16.04
C LYS A 98 -41.00 -5.86 15.70
N LEU A 99 -40.27 -6.63 16.49
CA LEU A 99 -40.05 -8.06 16.26
C LEU A 99 -40.91 -8.95 17.16
N GLU A 100 -41.78 -8.38 18.00
CA GLU A 100 -42.68 -9.11 18.91
C GLU A 100 -41.92 -10.09 19.83
N VAL A 101 -40.68 -9.75 20.20
CA VAL A 101 -39.84 -10.57 21.09
C VAL A 101 -39.90 -10.03 22.51
N GLU A 102 -40.10 -10.92 23.49
CA GLU A 102 -40.22 -10.51 24.91
C GLU A 102 -38.92 -9.91 25.45
N HIS A 103 -37.76 -10.49 25.09
CA HIS A 103 -36.45 -10.10 25.63
C HIS A 103 -35.39 -9.99 24.52
N VAL A 104 -34.63 -8.89 24.54
CA VAL A 104 -33.52 -8.63 23.62
C VAL A 104 -32.25 -8.42 24.44
N ILE A 105 -31.21 -9.18 24.13
CA ILE A 105 -29.88 -9.03 24.76
C ILE A 105 -29.01 -8.22 23.82
N ILE A 106 -28.82 -6.94 24.14
CA ILE A 106 -27.87 -6.08 23.45
C ILE A 106 -26.55 -6.14 24.22
N ARG A 107 -25.45 -6.57 23.57
CA ARG A 107 -24.12 -6.55 24.18
C ARG A 107 -23.61 -5.11 24.26
N ASP A 108 -23.34 -4.52 23.10
CA ASP A 108 -22.83 -3.16 22.94
C ASP A 108 -23.75 -2.34 22.03
N CYS A 109 -23.83 -1.04 22.28
CA CYS A 109 -24.62 -0.10 21.49
C CYS A 109 -23.96 1.27 21.54
N TYR A 110 -23.63 1.83 20.38
CA TYR A 110 -22.94 3.11 20.28
C TYR A 110 -23.33 3.82 18.98
N PRO A 111 -23.32 5.17 18.97
CA PRO A 111 -23.50 5.94 17.75
C PRO A 111 -22.30 5.73 16.83
N ILE A 112 -22.57 5.61 15.54
CA ILE A 112 -21.51 5.56 14.52
C ILE A 112 -21.32 7.00 14.04
N GLU A 113 -20.23 7.63 14.49
CA GLU A 113 -19.84 8.94 13.98
C GLU A 113 -19.71 8.85 12.45
N LYS A 114 -20.37 9.76 11.73
CA LYS A 114 -20.06 9.94 10.31
C LYS A 114 -18.62 10.43 10.27
N ASN A 115 -17.72 9.59 9.78
CA ASN A 115 -16.41 10.07 9.32
C ASN A 115 -16.69 11.21 8.34
N SER A 116 -16.42 12.44 8.79
CA SER A 116 -16.32 13.59 7.90
C SER A 116 -15.07 13.38 7.07
N GLU A 117 -15.18 12.58 6.01
CA GLU A 117 -14.18 12.51 4.95
C GLU A 117 -13.95 13.95 4.47
N SER A 118 -12.74 14.46 4.73
CA SER A 118 -12.17 15.71 4.19
C SER A 118 -11.15 15.36 3.13
#